data_AF-A0A1Q6UKG3-F1
#
_entry.id   AF-A0A1Q6UKG3-F1
#
_cell.length_a   1.000
_cell.length_b   1.000
_cell.length_c   1.000
_cell.angle_alpha   90.00
_cell.angle_beta   90.00
_cell.angle_gamma   90.00
#
_symmetry.space_group_name_H-M   'P 1'
#
loop_
_entity.id
_entity.type
_entity.pdbx_description
1 polymer ?
#
loop_
_entity_poly.entity_id
_entity_poly.type
_entity_poly.pdbx_seq_one_letter_code
_entity_poly.pdbx_strand_id
1 'polypeptide(L)'
;MKNTNIIPNILSYAFISLAFPLATAALSAQGVSTVDYYLRGNSGYAPLTEENSLQYWSLTRDEYTAPESLPGADAMVIIDRVNTNGSSTLTFARGDFHKPTTYYAIRATVNTELNMTAQLSLVGDFTINARSTNPYSTDPNIKQLRLVSQTADFLTVGGDMILSTDKYFTTRFSLYRSTSMKVGGALQFDWNGSLSDTGYHAFDMSDVNENSTGTLFTINLGGLVSNNRAVYMTSAHSLTSNFVFSNDSSGTFKGGSFEGVFATRDSVSSTANFSMNGSGRQSITIYKAANAAAHGIAGIGGRNDMTIGEVSVSSGELIFNSELAVNSVLLDGGSLKLTAPEGVGDFTVNAGSLVYGGPLKVGNLTVAAVDEVKVVFSAEDLASQYLVIMDYGYLTDAFDPDAIFVAYDESGNRLGGTFALEEFSGGSGSLVYTVPEPAAYAAIFAIAAVAAAFARRKRK
;
A
#
# COMPACT_ATOMS: atom_id res chain seq x y z
N MET A 1 43.75 -39.90 -4.04
CA MET A 1 44.18 -38.57 -4.55
C MET A 1 43.12 -38.07 -5.52
N LYS A 2 42.62 -36.84 -5.30
CA LYS A 2 41.83 -35.95 -6.20
C LYS A 2 40.48 -36.52 -6.70
N ASN A 3 39.32 -36.12 -6.20
CA ASN A 3 38.69 -34.77 -6.12
C ASN A 3 38.49 -34.10 -7.49
N THR A 4 37.24 -33.98 -7.94
CA THR A 4 36.50 -32.71 -8.26
C THR A 4 35.13 -33.08 -8.84
N ASN A 5 34.05 -32.86 -8.08
CA ASN A 5 33.20 -31.67 -8.05
C ASN A 5 32.10 -31.69 -9.13
N ILE A 6 30.97 -32.25 -8.73
CA ILE A 6 29.65 -31.90 -9.26
C ILE A 6 29.27 -30.60 -8.54
N ILE A 7 29.24 -29.48 -9.25
CA ILE A 7 28.60 -28.24 -8.78
C ILE A 7 27.17 -28.27 -9.32
N PRO A 8 26.13 -28.33 -8.48
CA PRO A 8 24.78 -28.04 -8.93
C PRO A 8 24.64 -26.53 -9.16
N ASN A 9 24.14 -26.20 -10.34
CA ASN A 9 23.72 -24.88 -10.78
C ASN A 9 22.71 -24.29 -9.78
N ILE A 10 23.16 -23.42 -8.87
CA ILE A 10 22.26 -22.48 -8.18
C ILE A 10 22.11 -21.31 -9.13
N LEU A 11 20.94 -21.22 -9.78
CA LEU A 11 20.51 -20.02 -10.48
C LEU A 11 20.50 -18.88 -9.46
N SER A 12 21.53 -18.04 -9.50
CA SER A 12 21.46 -16.69 -8.95
C SER A 12 20.34 -15.96 -9.71
N TYR A 13 19.16 -15.85 -9.10
CA TYR A 13 18.19 -14.84 -9.49
C TYR A 13 18.71 -13.48 -9.01
N ALA A 14 19.76 -12.99 -9.67
CA ALA A 14 20.15 -11.59 -9.60
C ALA A 14 19.06 -10.80 -10.34
N PHE A 15 18.05 -10.32 -9.61
CA PHE A 15 17.17 -9.30 -10.16
C PHE A 15 17.90 -7.96 -10.13
N ILE A 16 18.10 -7.46 -11.34
CA ILE A 16 18.34 -6.06 -11.67
C ILE A 16 17.35 -5.24 -10.85
N SER A 17 17.84 -4.46 -9.89
CA SER A 17 17.05 -3.37 -9.33
C SER A 17 16.73 -2.45 -10.52
N LEU A 18 15.49 -2.49 -10.99
CA LEU A 18 15.00 -1.51 -11.95
C LEU A 18 14.82 -0.20 -11.17
N ALA A 19 15.94 0.47 -10.90
CA ALA A 19 15.96 1.88 -10.63
C ALA A 19 15.46 2.57 -11.91
N PHE A 20 14.15 2.73 -12.03
CA PHE A 20 13.57 3.55 -13.08
C PHE A 20 14.03 4.99 -12.85
N PRO A 21 14.68 5.65 -13.83
CA PRO A 21 14.83 7.09 -13.79
C PRO A 21 13.43 7.70 -14.01
N LEU A 22 12.73 7.99 -12.91
CA LEU A 22 11.51 8.80 -12.91
C LEU A 22 11.89 10.22 -13.36
N ALA A 23 11.73 10.50 -14.65
CA ALA A 23 11.61 11.87 -15.13
C ALA A 23 10.22 12.39 -14.70
N THR A 24 10.04 12.67 -13.42
CA THR A 24 8.84 13.36 -12.92
C THR A 24 9.06 14.86 -13.01
N ALA A 25 8.30 15.54 -13.84
CA ALA A 25 8.07 16.97 -13.65
C ALA A 25 7.45 17.15 -12.26
N ALA A 26 8.06 17.99 -11.42
CA ALA A 26 7.50 18.34 -10.13
C ALA A 26 6.22 19.15 -10.35
N LEU A 27 5.07 18.61 -9.95
CA LEU A 27 3.83 19.39 -9.82
C LEU A 27 3.79 19.92 -8.39
N SER A 28 4.02 21.22 -8.21
CA SER A 28 3.95 21.88 -6.90
C SER A 28 2.65 22.67 -6.76
N ALA A 29 1.93 22.48 -5.66
CA ALA A 29 0.62 23.10 -5.41
C ALA A 29 0.65 24.56 -4.90
N GLN A 30 1.83 25.19 -4.73
CA GLN A 30 1.89 26.52 -4.10
C GLN A 30 1.57 27.65 -5.10
N GLY A 31 0.56 28.46 -4.77
CA GLY A 31 0.33 29.78 -5.37
C GLY A 31 -0.54 29.80 -6.64
N VAL A 32 -1.26 28.72 -6.97
CA VAL A 32 -2.15 28.69 -8.13
C VAL A 32 -3.53 29.24 -7.75
N SER A 33 -3.98 30.29 -8.45
CA SER A 33 -5.39 30.69 -8.43
C SER A 33 -6.18 29.66 -9.22
N THR A 34 -6.96 28.82 -8.54
CA THR A 34 -7.74 27.78 -9.21
C THR A 34 -9.02 28.34 -9.83
N VAL A 35 -9.45 27.73 -10.93
CA VAL A 35 -10.74 28.01 -11.57
C VAL A 35 -11.63 26.78 -11.48
N ASP A 36 -12.86 26.94 -10.99
CA ASP A 36 -13.81 25.84 -10.92
C ASP A 36 -14.38 25.51 -12.30
N TYR A 37 -14.30 24.24 -12.69
CA TYR A 37 -14.90 23.69 -13.91
C TYR A 37 -15.91 22.60 -13.55
N TYR A 38 -17.19 22.92 -13.71
CA TYR A 38 -18.32 22.04 -13.43
C TYR A 38 -18.68 21.22 -14.69
N LEU A 39 -18.56 19.89 -14.61
CA LEU A 39 -18.91 18.99 -15.71
C LEU A 39 -20.44 18.84 -15.84
N ARG A 40 -21.01 19.29 -16.97
CA ARG A 40 -22.43 19.21 -17.36
C ARG A 40 -22.65 18.23 -18.51
N GLY A 41 -22.38 16.95 -18.26
CA GLY A 41 -22.64 15.87 -19.22
C GLY A 41 -24.07 15.32 -19.13
N ASN A 42 -24.63 14.85 -20.25
CA ASN A 42 -25.99 14.26 -20.32
C ASN A 42 -26.06 12.80 -19.83
N SER A 43 -25.33 12.42 -18.78
CA SER A 43 -25.14 11.03 -18.31
C SER A 43 -24.56 10.05 -19.35
N GLY A 44 -24.20 10.51 -20.55
CA GLY A 44 -23.49 9.72 -21.58
C GLY A 44 -21.98 9.88 -21.48
N TYR A 45 -21.26 9.21 -22.39
CA TYR A 45 -19.82 9.47 -22.59
C TYR A 45 -19.61 10.88 -23.13
N ALA A 46 -18.67 11.62 -22.53
CA ALA A 46 -18.24 12.94 -22.98
C ALA A 46 -16.73 12.93 -23.32
N PRO A 47 -16.32 13.37 -24.51
CA PRO A 47 -14.91 13.43 -24.89
C PRO A 47 -14.23 14.65 -24.23
N LEU A 48 -13.86 14.53 -22.95
CA LEU A 48 -13.48 15.66 -22.07
C LEU A 48 -12.28 16.50 -22.55
N THR A 49 -11.53 16.00 -23.52
CA THR A 49 -10.28 16.60 -23.99
C THR A 49 -10.34 17.12 -25.43
N GLU A 50 -11.47 16.96 -26.12
CA GLU A 50 -11.68 17.48 -27.48
C GLU A 50 -12.21 18.93 -27.46
N GLU A 51 -11.93 19.73 -28.49
CA GLU A 51 -12.39 21.13 -28.55
C GLU A 51 -13.92 21.26 -28.52
N ASN A 52 -14.63 20.31 -29.14
CA ASN A 52 -16.09 20.25 -29.13
C ASN A 52 -16.69 20.00 -27.73
N SER A 53 -15.86 19.72 -26.71
CA SER A 53 -16.29 19.40 -25.36
C SER A 53 -16.50 20.62 -24.46
N LEU A 54 -16.17 21.84 -24.93
CA LEU A 54 -16.45 23.09 -24.20
C LEU A 54 -17.92 23.18 -23.73
N GLN A 55 -18.85 22.67 -24.54
CA GLN A 55 -20.29 22.65 -24.23
C GLN A 55 -20.64 21.85 -22.96
N TYR A 56 -19.78 20.93 -22.52
CA TYR A 56 -19.98 20.13 -21.32
C TYR A 56 -19.36 20.76 -20.07
N TRP A 57 -18.76 21.93 -20.17
CA TRP A 57 -18.09 22.59 -19.05
C TRP A 57 -18.82 23.89 -18.69
N SER A 58 -18.88 24.20 -17.40
CA SER A 58 -19.44 25.44 -16.86
C SER A 58 -18.51 26.03 -15.80
N LEU A 59 -18.38 27.35 -15.76
CA LEU A 59 -17.62 28.05 -14.71
C LEU A 59 -18.42 28.26 -13.42
N THR A 60 -19.73 27.98 -13.46
CA THR A 60 -20.64 28.14 -12.33
C THR A 60 -21.41 26.87 -12.04
N ARG A 61 -21.69 26.65 -10.75
CA ARG A 61 -22.37 25.46 -10.21
C ARG A 61 -23.81 25.33 -10.68
N ASP A 62 -24.61 26.38 -10.48
CA ASP A 62 -26.06 26.31 -10.61
C ASP A 62 -26.52 26.71 -12.01
N GLU A 63 -25.97 27.80 -12.54
CA GLU A 63 -26.26 28.30 -13.88
C GLU A 63 -25.17 27.88 -14.89
N TYR A 64 -25.56 27.68 -16.16
CA TYR A 64 -24.57 27.42 -17.20
C TYR A 64 -23.85 28.71 -17.59
N THR A 65 -22.56 28.78 -17.27
CA THR A 65 -21.66 29.82 -17.76
C THR A 65 -20.60 29.17 -18.63
N ALA A 66 -20.69 29.38 -19.94
CA ALA A 66 -19.75 28.80 -20.90
C ALA A 66 -18.31 29.30 -20.62
N PRO A 67 -17.32 28.40 -20.52
CA PRO A 67 -15.93 28.80 -20.47
C PRO A 67 -15.41 29.19 -21.87
N GLU A 68 -14.37 30.01 -21.92
CA GLU A 68 -13.68 30.37 -23.18
C GLU A 68 -12.66 29.31 -23.63
N SER A 69 -12.26 28.43 -22.70
CA SER A 69 -11.28 27.37 -22.94
C SER A 69 -11.63 26.10 -22.17
N LEU A 70 -11.08 24.97 -22.62
CA LEU A 70 -11.11 23.71 -21.86
C LEU A 70 -10.42 23.88 -20.49
N PRO A 71 -10.79 23.05 -19.49
CA PRO A 71 -10.09 23.03 -18.22
C PRO A 71 -8.60 22.73 -18.42
N GLY A 72 -7.74 23.46 -17.69
CA GLY A 72 -6.29 23.35 -17.71
C GLY A 72 -5.69 22.98 -16.35
N ALA A 73 -4.38 23.19 -16.19
CA ALA A 73 -3.65 22.78 -14.99
C ALA A 73 -4.04 23.53 -13.71
N ASP A 74 -4.74 24.65 -13.83
CA ASP A 74 -5.34 25.45 -12.75
C ASP A 74 -6.80 25.05 -12.44
N ALA A 75 -7.37 24.11 -13.21
CA ALA A 75 -8.77 23.75 -13.07
C ALA A 75 -9.04 22.84 -11.87
N MET A 76 -9.97 23.27 -11.02
CA MET A 76 -10.67 22.41 -10.07
C MET A 76 -11.86 21.77 -10.79
N VAL A 77 -11.73 20.50 -11.16
CA VAL A 77 -12.78 19.77 -11.88
C VAL A 77 -13.81 19.21 -10.91
N ILE A 78 -15.06 19.63 -11.08
CA ILE A 78 -16.17 19.29 -10.19
C ILE A 78 -17.20 18.44 -10.94
N ILE A 79 -17.39 17.21 -10.47
CA ILE A 79 -18.32 16.22 -10.99
C ILE A 79 -19.40 15.98 -9.92
N ASP A 80 -20.43 16.85 -9.91
CA ASP A 80 -21.49 16.84 -8.88
C ASP A 80 -22.87 16.53 -9.50
N ARG A 81 -23.77 15.98 -8.69
CA ARG A 81 -25.16 15.64 -9.05
C ARG A 81 -25.95 16.83 -9.59
N VAL A 82 -25.63 18.03 -9.12
CA VAL A 82 -26.31 19.27 -9.49
C VAL A 82 -25.82 19.85 -10.83
N ASN A 83 -24.72 19.32 -11.37
CA ASN A 83 -24.11 19.83 -12.60
C ASN A 83 -24.74 19.15 -13.84
N THR A 84 -26.01 19.44 -14.14
CA THR A 84 -26.67 18.90 -15.35
C THR A 84 -26.90 19.94 -16.42
N ASN A 85 -27.03 19.47 -17.66
CA ASN A 85 -27.49 20.24 -18.80
C ASN A 85 -29.01 20.04 -18.96
N GLY A 86 -29.80 20.65 -18.08
CA GLY A 86 -31.27 20.57 -18.09
C GLY A 86 -31.88 20.23 -16.73
N SER A 87 -33.02 19.51 -16.75
CA SER A 87 -33.87 19.25 -15.58
C SER A 87 -33.67 17.88 -14.89
N SER A 88 -32.74 17.04 -15.38
CA SER A 88 -32.39 15.77 -14.74
C SER A 88 -31.25 15.93 -13.73
N THR A 89 -31.03 14.93 -12.87
CA THR A 89 -29.88 14.90 -11.93
C THR A 89 -28.78 14.00 -12.51
N LEU A 90 -27.52 14.41 -12.36
CA LEU A 90 -26.38 13.60 -12.81
C LEU A 90 -26.24 12.44 -11.82
N THR A 91 -26.63 11.23 -12.22
CA THR A 91 -26.50 10.04 -11.36
C THR A 91 -25.16 9.36 -11.53
N PHE A 92 -24.53 9.53 -12.69
CA PHE A 92 -23.18 9.12 -13.00
C PHE A 92 -22.56 10.00 -14.09
N ALA A 93 -21.24 10.08 -14.14
CA ALA A 93 -20.46 10.78 -15.15
C ALA A 93 -19.52 9.82 -15.89
N ARG A 94 -19.33 10.02 -17.19
CA ARG A 94 -18.37 9.26 -18.00
C ARG A 94 -17.55 10.22 -18.86
N GLY A 95 -16.23 10.09 -18.82
CA GLY A 95 -15.33 10.99 -19.53
C GLY A 95 -14.15 10.28 -20.19
N ASP A 96 -13.79 10.69 -21.40
CA ASP A 96 -12.65 10.17 -22.14
C ASP A 96 -11.49 11.17 -22.22
N PHE A 97 -10.27 10.67 -21.99
CA PHE A 97 -9.01 11.37 -22.13
C PHE A 97 -8.23 10.80 -23.32
N HIS A 98 -8.20 11.57 -24.41
CA HIS A 98 -7.55 11.21 -25.68
C HIS A 98 -6.18 11.87 -25.89
N LYS A 99 -5.84 12.85 -25.03
CA LYS A 99 -4.53 13.49 -24.99
C LYS A 99 -4.08 13.66 -23.54
N PRO A 100 -2.75 13.76 -23.28
CA PRO A 100 -2.25 14.02 -21.94
C PRO A 100 -2.87 15.32 -21.40
N THR A 101 -3.41 15.25 -20.18
CA THR A 101 -4.13 16.36 -19.57
C THR A 101 -3.72 16.51 -18.12
N THR A 102 -3.54 17.76 -17.69
CA THR A 102 -3.28 18.12 -16.31
C THR A 102 -4.41 18.99 -15.80
N TYR A 103 -4.96 18.64 -14.64
CA TYR A 103 -5.86 19.50 -13.86
C TYR A 103 -5.23 19.84 -12.51
N TYR A 104 -5.77 20.84 -11.82
CA TYR A 104 -5.35 21.10 -10.45
C TYR A 104 -5.83 19.97 -9.54
N ALA A 105 -7.13 19.69 -9.54
CA ALA A 105 -7.71 18.62 -8.71
C ALA A 105 -9.05 18.14 -9.29
N ILE A 106 -9.51 16.98 -8.81
CA ILE A 106 -10.85 16.45 -9.12
C ILE A 106 -11.64 16.27 -7.82
N ARG A 107 -12.90 16.74 -7.83
CA ARG A 107 -13.90 16.45 -6.80
C ARG A 107 -15.16 15.87 -7.43
N ALA A 108 -15.51 14.65 -7.03
CA ALA A 108 -16.70 13.96 -7.48
C ALA A 108 -17.65 13.63 -6.32
N THR A 109 -18.95 13.77 -6.53
CA THR A 109 -20.00 13.33 -5.58
C THR A 109 -20.95 12.29 -6.18
N VAL A 110 -20.69 11.92 -7.43
CA VAL A 110 -21.47 10.97 -8.20
C VAL A 110 -20.55 9.88 -8.73
N ASN A 111 -21.18 8.78 -9.10
CA ASN A 111 -20.52 7.66 -9.72
C ASN A 111 -19.76 8.11 -10.97
N THR A 112 -18.47 7.80 -11.08
CA THR A 112 -17.61 8.38 -12.11
C THR A 112 -16.88 7.30 -12.89
N GLU A 113 -16.84 7.41 -14.21
CA GLU A 113 -15.97 6.62 -15.08
C GLU A 113 -15.05 7.53 -15.88
N LEU A 114 -13.75 7.28 -15.81
CA LEU A 114 -12.74 7.98 -16.59
C LEU A 114 -11.99 6.96 -17.45
N ASN A 115 -11.99 7.17 -18.76
CA ASN A 115 -11.31 6.33 -19.71
C ASN A 115 -10.09 7.06 -20.28
N MET A 116 -8.92 6.44 -20.13
CA MET A 116 -7.63 7.08 -20.32
C MET A 116 -6.84 6.32 -21.38
N THR A 117 -6.99 6.79 -22.62
CA THR A 117 -6.07 6.45 -23.73
C THR A 117 -4.78 7.27 -23.68
N ALA A 118 -4.80 8.37 -22.92
CA ALA A 118 -3.64 9.17 -22.57
C ALA A 118 -3.67 9.50 -21.06
N GLN A 119 -2.52 9.95 -20.53
CA GLN A 119 -2.33 10.19 -19.10
C GLN A 119 -3.20 11.35 -18.58
N LEU A 120 -3.77 11.16 -17.40
CA LEU A 120 -4.36 12.20 -16.56
C LEU A 120 -3.42 12.50 -15.37
N SER A 121 -3.05 13.75 -15.19
CA SER A 121 -2.26 14.22 -14.05
C SER A 121 -3.04 15.25 -13.23
N LEU A 122 -2.94 15.17 -11.90
CA LEU A 122 -3.49 16.15 -10.96
C LEU A 122 -2.35 16.77 -10.15
N VAL A 123 -2.38 18.09 -9.98
CA VAL A 123 -1.42 18.80 -9.11
C VAL A 123 -1.70 18.50 -7.63
N GLY A 124 -2.97 18.53 -7.25
CA GLY A 124 -3.48 18.27 -5.92
C GLY A 124 -4.25 16.96 -5.86
N ASP A 125 -5.41 17.00 -5.20
CA ASP A 125 -6.13 15.81 -4.77
C ASP A 125 -7.10 15.25 -5.82
N PHE A 126 -7.34 13.95 -5.74
CA PHE A 126 -8.53 13.30 -6.30
C PHE A 126 -9.45 12.97 -5.15
N THR A 127 -10.68 13.50 -5.14
CA THR A 127 -11.67 13.20 -4.10
C THR A 127 -12.95 12.68 -4.72
N ILE A 128 -13.49 11.58 -4.20
CA ILE A 128 -14.82 11.11 -4.53
C ILE A 128 -15.59 10.70 -3.28
N ASN A 129 -16.81 11.20 -3.16
CA ASN A 129 -17.77 10.76 -2.15
C ASN A 129 -19.03 10.24 -2.85
N ALA A 130 -19.15 8.92 -2.96
CA ALA A 130 -20.26 8.29 -3.65
C ALA A 130 -20.65 6.98 -2.94
N ARG A 131 -21.89 6.56 -3.16
CA ARG A 131 -22.48 5.42 -2.44
C ARG A 131 -23.42 4.63 -3.33
N SER A 132 -23.51 3.33 -3.08
CA SER A 132 -24.48 2.41 -3.69
C SER A 132 -25.28 1.68 -2.63
N THR A 133 -26.53 1.37 -2.96
CA THR A 133 -27.36 0.46 -2.15
C THR A 133 -26.96 -1.00 -2.34
N ASN A 134 -26.29 -1.32 -3.44
CA ASN A 134 -25.91 -2.66 -3.80
C ASN A 134 -24.44 -2.90 -3.42
N PRO A 135 -24.12 -4.06 -2.80
CA PRO A 135 -22.74 -4.52 -2.64
C PRO A 135 -22.09 -4.71 -4.00
N TYR A 136 -20.76 -4.86 -4.01
CA TYR A 136 -19.91 -5.11 -5.19
C TYR A 136 -20.67 -5.91 -6.28
N SER A 137 -21.27 -5.19 -7.23
CA SER A 137 -22.14 -5.79 -8.24
C SER A 137 -21.32 -6.17 -9.45
N THR A 138 -21.51 -7.38 -9.97
CA THR A 138 -20.91 -7.77 -11.25
C THR A 138 -21.58 -7.08 -12.45
N ASP A 139 -22.67 -6.35 -12.23
CA ASP A 139 -23.31 -5.54 -13.26
C ASP A 139 -22.38 -4.38 -13.67
N PRO A 140 -21.88 -4.36 -14.93
CA PRO A 140 -21.00 -3.31 -15.42
C PRO A 140 -21.68 -1.93 -15.51
N ASN A 141 -23.01 -1.87 -15.36
CA ASN A 141 -23.76 -0.62 -15.33
C ASN A 141 -23.76 0.06 -13.95
N ILE A 142 -23.45 -0.68 -12.88
CA ILE A 142 -23.28 -0.12 -11.53
C ILE A 142 -21.84 0.34 -11.38
N LYS A 143 -21.53 1.48 -11.99
CA LYS A 143 -20.23 2.14 -11.91
C LYS A 143 -20.19 2.98 -10.63
N GLN A 144 -19.16 2.90 -9.80
CA GLN A 144 -19.00 3.72 -8.59
C GLN A 144 -17.81 4.66 -8.75
N LEU A 145 -16.59 4.12 -8.83
CA LEU A 145 -15.50 4.74 -9.56
C LEU A 145 -14.93 3.70 -10.52
N ARG A 146 -14.82 4.02 -11.81
CA ARG A 146 -14.19 3.15 -12.81
C ARG A 146 -13.11 3.91 -13.56
N LEU A 147 -11.90 3.39 -13.52
CA LEU A 147 -10.74 3.94 -14.21
C LEU A 147 -10.34 2.94 -15.30
N VAL A 148 -10.53 3.32 -16.55
CA VAL A 148 -10.16 2.47 -17.69
C VAL A 148 -8.79 2.92 -18.18
N SER A 149 -7.79 2.07 -17.96
CA SER A 149 -6.41 2.33 -18.34
C SER A 149 -6.08 1.65 -19.66
N GLN A 150 -5.67 2.45 -20.65
CA GLN A 150 -5.15 1.97 -21.94
C GLN A 150 -3.71 2.43 -22.20
N THR A 151 -3.12 3.17 -21.26
CA THR A 151 -1.74 3.67 -21.31
C THR A 151 -0.92 3.16 -20.12
N ALA A 152 0.41 3.28 -20.17
CA ALA A 152 1.30 2.68 -19.16
C ALA A 152 1.23 3.40 -17.80
N ASP A 153 1.20 4.73 -17.77
CA ASP A 153 1.10 5.52 -16.53
C ASP A 153 -0.14 6.40 -16.60
N PHE A 154 -1.30 5.81 -16.32
CA PHE A 154 -2.58 6.39 -16.72
C PHE A 154 -3.06 7.52 -15.80
N LEU A 155 -2.75 7.46 -14.51
CA LEU A 155 -3.17 8.43 -13.52
C LEU A 155 -2.03 8.80 -12.57
N THR A 156 -1.76 10.10 -12.45
CA THR A 156 -0.90 10.67 -11.42
C THR A 156 -1.71 11.66 -10.58
N VAL A 157 -1.76 11.45 -9.27
CA VAL A 157 -2.34 12.37 -8.29
C VAL A 157 -1.20 12.95 -7.47
N GLY A 158 -0.98 14.27 -7.51
CA GLY A 158 0.10 14.91 -6.76
C GLY A 158 -0.15 14.93 -5.26
N GLY A 159 -1.41 15.15 -4.86
CA GLY A 159 -1.87 15.10 -3.48
C GLY A 159 -2.47 13.74 -3.08
N ASP A 160 -3.50 13.78 -2.24
CA ASP A 160 -4.22 12.59 -1.78
C ASP A 160 -5.23 12.08 -2.81
N MET A 161 -5.45 10.77 -2.82
CA MET A 161 -6.60 10.16 -3.48
C MET A 161 -7.57 9.65 -2.41
N ILE A 162 -8.66 10.37 -2.19
CA ILE A 162 -9.62 10.14 -1.11
C ILE A 162 -10.90 9.54 -1.67
N LEU A 163 -11.18 8.31 -1.24
CA LEU A 163 -12.33 7.51 -1.64
C LEU A 163 -13.26 7.39 -0.43
N SER A 164 -14.38 8.11 -0.42
CA SER A 164 -15.28 8.19 0.72
C SER A 164 -16.64 7.56 0.43
N THR A 165 -17.22 6.89 1.44
CA THR A 165 -18.57 6.32 1.38
C THR A 165 -19.17 6.15 2.77
N ASP A 166 -20.50 6.18 2.85
CA ASP A 166 -21.30 5.75 4.02
C ASP A 166 -22.07 4.44 3.76
N LYS A 167 -21.86 3.83 2.57
CA LYS A 167 -22.49 2.58 2.12
C LYS A 167 -21.53 1.81 1.20
N TYR A 168 -22.01 0.92 0.33
CA TYR A 168 -21.12 0.24 -0.60
C TYR A 168 -20.47 1.23 -1.57
N PHE A 169 -19.16 1.11 -1.79
CA PHE A 169 -18.40 1.84 -2.81
C PHE A 169 -17.34 0.95 -3.43
N THR A 170 -17.25 0.91 -4.76
CA THR A 170 -16.27 0.11 -5.50
C THR A 170 -15.45 1.03 -6.37
N THR A 171 -14.14 1.00 -6.20
CA THR A 171 -13.20 1.50 -7.19
C THR A 171 -12.76 0.34 -8.07
N ARG A 172 -12.87 0.50 -9.40
CA ARG A 172 -12.60 -0.55 -10.39
C ARG A 172 -11.60 -0.07 -11.40
N PHE A 173 -10.68 -0.95 -11.77
CA PHE A 173 -9.73 -0.71 -12.84
C PHE A 173 -9.99 -1.66 -13.99
N SER A 174 -10.20 -1.14 -15.20
CA SER A 174 -10.12 -1.94 -16.42
C SER A 174 -8.75 -1.74 -17.03
N LEU A 175 -7.93 -2.78 -17.00
CA LEU A 175 -6.53 -2.74 -17.40
C LEU A 175 -6.38 -3.32 -18.80
N TYR A 176 -6.37 -2.50 -19.84
CA TYR A 176 -6.20 -3.00 -21.22
C TYR A 176 -4.78 -3.48 -21.50
N ARG A 177 -3.87 -3.25 -20.54
CA ARG A 177 -2.47 -3.65 -20.53
C ARG A 177 -1.94 -3.57 -19.11
N SER A 178 -0.75 -4.13 -18.91
CA SER A 178 0.03 -3.86 -17.71
C SER A 178 0.32 -2.36 -17.59
N THR A 179 0.09 -1.80 -16.40
CA THR A 179 0.02 -0.35 -16.21
C THR A 179 0.40 0.04 -14.77
N SER A 180 0.49 1.34 -14.55
CA SER A 180 0.78 1.94 -13.26
C SER A 180 -0.09 3.17 -12.99
N MET A 181 -0.27 3.47 -11.70
CA MET A 181 -0.75 4.76 -11.22
C MET A 181 0.15 5.28 -10.10
N LYS A 182 0.07 6.59 -9.84
CA LYS A 182 0.79 7.25 -8.76
C LYS A 182 -0.14 8.13 -7.92
N VAL A 183 0.01 8.06 -6.61
CA VAL A 183 -0.57 8.99 -5.62
C VAL A 183 0.59 9.51 -4.78
N GLY A 184 0.93 10.79 -4.92
CA GLY A 184 2.02 11.44 -4.18
C GLY A 184 1.72 11.56 -2.69
N GLY A 185 0.47 11.83 -2.34
CA GLY A 185 -0.04 11.71 -0.99
C GLY A 185 -0.45 10.28 -0.64
N ALA A 186 -1.50 10.15 0.17
CA ALA A 186 -2.05 8.85 0.55
C ALA A 186 -3.24 8.45 -0.34
N LEU A 187 -3.33 7.17 -0.69
CA LEU A 187 -4.58 6.55 -1.12
C LEU A 187 -5.41 6.21 0.13
N GLN A 188 -6.55 6.87 0.29
CA GLN A 188 -7.36 6.82 1.51
C GLN A 188 -8.74 6.26 1.23
N PHE A 189 -9.16 5.30 2.05
CA PHE A 189 -10.49 4.72 2.05
C PHE A 189 -11.24 5.16 3.31
N ASP A 190 -12.11 6.15 3.14
CA ASP A 190 -12.87 6.75 4.24
C ASP A 190 -14.24 6.12 4.35
N TRP A 191 -14.43 5.28 5.37
CA TRP A 191 -15.76 4.82 5.77
C TRP A 191 -16.38 5.82 6.75
N ASN A 192 -17.48 6.44 6.33
CA ASN A 192 -18.20 7.48 7.06
C ASN A 192 -19.52 6.97 7.70
N GLY A 193 -19.85 5.69 7.52
CA GLY A 193 -21.02 5.08 8.17
C GLY A 193 -20.74 4.66 9.62
N SER A 194 -21.79 4.32 10.36
CA SER A 194 -21.66 3.69 11.68
C SER A 194 -21.06 2.27 11.57
N LEU A 195 -20.46 1.77 12.65
CA LEU A 195 -19.98 0.38 12.72
C LEU A 195 -21.10 -0.65 12.49
N SER A 196 -22.34 -0.32 12.86
CA SER A 196 -23.52 -1.16 12.62
C SER A 196 -24.07 -1.09 11.19
N ASP A 197 -23.64 -0.11 10.40
CA ASP A 197 -24.18 0.11 9.07
C ASP A 197 -23.61 -0.90 8.06
N THR A 198 -24.45 -1.33 7.12
CA THR A 198 -24.02 -2.18 6.01
C THR A 198 -23.29 -1.37 4.95
N GLY A 199 -22.19 -1.90 4.44
CA GLY A 199 -21.40 -1.27 3.38
C GLY A 199 -19.92 -1.54 3.56
N TYR A 200 -19.13 -1.27 2.52
CA TYR A 200 -17.68 -1.31 2.60
C TYR A 200 -17.10 -0.69 1.32
N HIS A 201 -15.80 -0.43 1.36
CA HIS A 201 -15.00 -0.16 0.17
C HIS A 201 -14.56 -1.47 -0.47
N ALA A 202 -14.75 -1.58 -1.78
CA ALA A 202 -14.12 -2.60 -2.61
C ALA A 202 -13.14 -1.92 -3.58
N PHE A 203 -11.95 -2.49 -3.72
CA PHE A 203 -10.92 -2.03 -4.62
C PHE A 203 -10.56 -3.18 -5.55
N ASP A 204 -11.13 -3.12 -6.75
CA ASP A 204 -11.06 -4.16 -7.78
C ASP A 204 -9.98 -3.81 -8.79
N MET A 205 -8.81 -4.42 -8.60
CA MET A 205 -7.57 -4.10 -9.29
C MET A 205 -7.55 -4.57 -10.76
N SER A 206 -8.44 -5.48 -11.15
CA SER A 206 -8.72 -5.80 -12.55
C SER A 206 -10.17 -6.27 -12.64
N ASP A 207 -11.04 -5.43 -13.18
CA ASP A 207 -12.47 -5.67 -13.19
C ASP A 207 -12.87 -6.77 -14.20
N VAL A 208 -14.12 -7.22 -14.10
CA VAL A 208 -14.69 -8.30 -14.94
C VAL A 208 -14.75 -7.97 -16.44
N ASN A 209 -14.30 -6.80 -16.87
CA ASN A 209 -14.31 -6.45 -18.28
C ASN A 209 -13.41 -7.43 -19.03
N GLU A 210 -13.91 -7.98 -20.14
CA GLU A 210 -13.18 -8.95 -20.97
C GLU A 210 -11.92 -8.36 -21.62
N ASN A 211 -11.88 -7.03 -21.79
CA ASN A 211 -10.70 -6.33 -22.32
C ASN A 211 -9.70 -5.98 -21.21
N SER A 212 -9.97 -6.29 -19.94
CA SER A 212 -9.04 -6.13 -18.82
C SER A 212 -7.97 -7.24 -18.86
N THR A 213 -7.06 -7.15 -19.83
CA THR A 213 -6.04 -8.15 -20.16
C THR A 213 -4.67 -7.89 -19.52
N GLY A 214 -4.52 -6.77 -18.82
CA GLY A 214 -3.29 -6.44 -18.07
C GLY A 214 -3.02 -7.44 -16.95
N THR A 215 -1.79 -7.93 -16.89
CA THR A 215 -1.36 -8.95 -15.90
C THR A 215 -0.49 -8.38 -14.78
N LEU A 216 -0.15 -7.09 -14.86
CA LEU A 216 0.61 -6.36 -13.86
C LEU A 216 0.00 -4.98 -13.61
N PHE A 217 -0.21 -4.64 -12.34
CA PHE A 217 -0.66 -3.32 -11.92
C PHE A 217 0.23 -2.79 -10.80
N THR A 218 0.91 -1.66 -11.04
CA THR A 218 1.76 -1.03 -10.02
C THR A 218 1.11 0.25 -9.50
N ILE A 219 1.03 0.36 -8.17
CA ILE A 219 0.44 1.51 -7.48
C ILE A 219 1.55 2.14 -6.65
N ASN A 220 2.05 3.28 -7.11
CA ASN A 220 3.06 4.06 -6.40
C ASN A 220 2.38 5.02 -5.43
N LEU A 221 2.70 4.92 -4.15
CA LEU A 221 1.97 5.57 -3.06
C LEU A 221 2.90 6.34 -2.13
N GLY A 222 2.52 7.56 -1.77
CA GLY A 222 3.06 8.25 -0.59
C GLY A 222 2.53 7.71 0.73
N GLY A 223 1.44 6.93 0.69
CA GLY A 223 0.84 6.23 1.83
C GLY A 223 -0.42 5.47 1.45
N LEU A 224 -0.86 4.54 2.32
CA LEU A 224 -2.11 3.80 2.19
C LEU A 224 -2.86 3.80 3.52
N VAL A 225 -4.14 4.17 3.48
CA VAL A 225 -4.96 4.37 4.68
C VAL A 225 -6.34 3.76 4.50
N SER A 226 -6.82 3.04 5.51
CA SER A 226 -8.23 2.70 5.66
C SER A 226 -8.77 3.23 6.98
N ASN A 227 -9.79 4.08 6.92
CA ASN A 227 -10.38 4.69 8.11
C ASN A 227 -11.70 4.01 8.45
N ASN A 228 -11.87 3.66 9.74
CA ASN A 228 -13.11 3.13 10.36
C ASN A 228 -13.62 1.77 9.87
N ARG A 229 -13.09 1.21 8.77
CA ARG A 229 -13.45 -0.12 8.25
C ARG A 229 -12.36 -0.66 7.32
N ALA A 230 -12.20 -1.98 7.29
CA ALA A 230 -11.30 -2.64 6.35
C ALA A 230 -11.81 -2.54 4.90
N VAL A 231 -10.89 -2.71 3.96
CA VAL A 231 -11.16 -2.62 2.51
C VAL A 231 -11.14 -4.01 1.86
N TYR A 232 -12.10 -4.29 0.99
CA TYR A 232 -12.08 -5.51 0.18
C TYR A 232 -11.18 -5.32 -1.04
N MET A 233 -9.96 -5.85 -0.98
CA MET A 233 -8.98 -5.83 -2.06
C MET A 233 -9.20 -7.07 -2.94
N THR A 234 -9.50 -6.87 -4.23
CA THR A 234 -9.90 -7.97 -5.11
C THR A 234 -9.42 -7.82 -6.54
N SER A 235 -9.60 -8.88 -7.31
CA SER A 235 -9.41 -8.91 -8.75
C SER A 235 -10.32 -9.95 -9.38
N ALA A 236 -10.87 -9.63 -10.55
CA ALA A 236 -11.65 -10.56 -11.36
C ALA A 236 -10.80 -11.39 -12.32
N HIS A 237 -9.53 -11.03 -12.53
CA HIS A 237 -8.58 -11.72 -13.40
C HIS A 237 -7.27 -12.00 -12.67
N SER A 238 -6.47 -12.95 -13.16
CA SER A 238 -5.14 -13.20 -12.59
C SER A 238 -4.22 -12.01 -12.83
N LEU A 239 -3.73 -11.42 -11.74
CA LEU A 239 -2.96 -10.17 -11.74
C LEU A 239 -1.86 -10.23 -10.68
N THR A 240 -0.71 -9.67 -10.98
CA THR A 240 0.25 -9.24 -9.95
C THR A 240 0.06 -7.75 -9.66
N SER A 241 -0.22 -7.42 -8.40
CA SER A 241 -0.39 -6.05 -7.92
C SER A 241 0.78 -5.65 -7.04
N ASN A 242 1.45 -4.55 -7.38
CA ASN A 242 2.59 -4.03 -6.62
C ASN A 242 2.18 -2.74 -5.89
N PHE A 243 2.25 -2.75 -4.57
CA PHE A 243 2.08 -1.57 -3.72
C PHE A 243 3.45 -1.03 -3.35
N VAL A 244 3.84 0.09 -3.96
CA VAL A 244 5.18 0.67 -3.79
C VAL A 244 5.07 1.96 -2.98
N PHE A 245 5.52 1.91 -1.73
CA PHE A 245 5.54 3.07 -0.84
C PHE A 245 6.83 3.86 -1.06
N SER A 246 6.71 5.09 -1.52
CA SER A 246 7.85 5.95 -1.86
C SER A 246 7.58 7.41 -1.54
N ASN A 247 8.63 8.19 -1.40
CA ASN A 247 8.48 9.63 -1.21
C ASN A 247 7.83 10.27 -2.45
N ASP A 248 7.08 11.33 -2.23
CA ASP A 248 6.60 12.18 -3.31
C ASP A 248 7.76 12.92 -4.01
N SER A 249 7.46 13.69 -5.05
CA SER A 249 8.48 14.45 -5.79
C SER A 249 9.15 15.56 -4.95
N SER A 250 8.62 15.91 -3.78
CA SER A 250 9.24 16.84 -2.83
C SER A 250 10.19 16.14 -1.84
N GLY A 251 10.23 14.81 -1.85
CA GLY A 251 10.96 14.01 -0.87
C GLY A 251 10.16 13.73 0.42
N THR A 252 8.88 14.06 0.45
CA THR A 252 8.00 13.84 1.62
C THR A 252 7.32 12.48 1.54
N PHE A 253 7.23 11.77 2.66
CA PHE A 253 6.44 10.54 2.80
C PHE A 253 5.22 10.80 3.67
N LYS A 254 4.04 10.36 3.25
CA LYS A 254 2.80 10.56 4.01
C LYS A 254 2.51 9.43 4.99
N GLY A 255 2.75 8.19 4.57
CA GLY A 255 2.49 7.01 5.38
C GLY A 255 1.02 6.77 5.65
N GLY A 256 0.74 5.88 6.61
CA GLY A 256 -0.62 5.51 6.94
C GLY A 256 -0.75 4.18 7.67
N SER A 257 -1.98 3.84 8.00
CA SER A 257 -2.37 2.53 8.51
C SER A 257 -3.51 1.99 7.67
N PHE A 258 -3.31 0.80 7.10
CA PHE A 258 -4.26 0.15 6.24
C PHE A 258 -4.62 -1.25 6.77
N GLU A 259 -5.91 -1.55 6.69
CA GLU A 259 -6.50 -2.83 6.98
C GLU A 259 -7.32 -3.30 5.77
N GLY A 260 -7.10 -4.53 5.32
CA GLY A 260 -7.79 -5.06 4.15
C GLY A 260 -7.94 -6.57 4.12
N VAL A 261 -9.00 -7.03 3.46
CA VAL A 261 -9.19 -8.44 3.10
C VAL A 261 -8.76 -8.61 1.66
N PHE A 262 -7.77 -9.47 1.42
CA PHE A 262 -7.24 -9.73 0.08
C PHE A 262 -7.80 -11.05 -0.44
N ALA A 263 -8.78 -10.98 -1.34
CA ALA A 263 -9.45 -12.18 -1.82
C ALA A 263 -9.90 -12.08 -3.28
N THR A 264 -9.83 -13.19 -4.00
CA THR A 264 -10.17 -13.32 -5.43
C THR A 264 -11.37 -14.22 -5.63
N ARG A 265 -11.90 -14.22 -6.86
CA ARG A 265 -12.93 -15.17 -7.29
C ARG A 265 -12.37 -16.59 -7.41
N ASP A 266 -13.27 -17.56 -7.47
CA ASP A 266 -12.90 -18.93 -7.85
C ASP A 266 -12.18 -18.92 -9.20
N SER A 267 -11.18 -19.80 -9.33
CA SER A 267 -10.29 -19.92 -10.49
C SER A 267 -9.38 -18.72 -10.81
N VAL A 268 -9.39 -17.67 -9.98
CA VAL A 268 -8.49 -16.51 -10.12
C VAL A 268 -7.35 -16.61 -9.11
N SER A 269 -6.13 -16.75 -9.60
CA SER A 269 -4.91 -16.64 -8.79
C SER A 269 -4.28 -15.27 -9.02
N SER A 270 -4.21 -14.45 -7.98
CA SER A 270 -3.55 -13.14 -8.01
C SER A 270 -2.54 -13.04 -6.88
N THR A 271 -1.59 -12.13 -7.06
CA THR A 271 -0.51 -11.88 -6.11
C THR A 271 -0.47 -10.41 -5.75
N ALA A 272 -0.30 -10.10 -4.46
CA ALA A 272 0.00 -8.76 -3.97
C ALA A 272 1.43 -8.72 -3.42
N ASN A 273 2.19 -7.71 -3.84
CA ASN A 273 3.54 -7.42 -3.36
C ASN A 273 3.56 -6.04 -2.70
N PHE A 274 4.41 -5.87 -1.70
CA PHE A 274 4.54 -4.63 -0.93
C PHE A 274 6.00 -4.25 -0.81
N SER A 275 6.34 -3.02 -1.22
CA SER A 275 7.71 -2.51 -1.15
C SER A 275 7.73 -1.18 -0.40
N MET A 276 8.55 -1.09 0.65
CA MET A 276 8.76 0.11 1.44
C MET A 276 10.10 0.75 1.08
N ASN A 277 10.03 1.85 0.34
CA ASN A 277 11.18 2.65 -0.12
C ASN A 277 11.11 4.11 0.37
N GLY A 278 10.00 4.50 1.01
CA GLY A 278 9.81 5.83 1.57
C GLY A 278 10.64 6.07 2.83
N SER A 279 10.72 7.32 3.29
CA SER A 279 11.49 7.70 4.48
C SER A 279 10.68 7.71 5.78
N GLY A 280 9.36 7.50 5.73
CA GLY A 280 8.50 7.50 6.92
C GLY A 280 7.99 6.11 7.27
N ARG A 281 6.77 6.04 7.82
CA ARG A 281 6.19 4.81 8.38
C ARG A 281 4.89 4.41 7.68
N GLN A 282 4.77 3.14 7.30
CA GLN A 282 3.55 2.54 6.79
C GLN A 282 3.18 1.30 7.62
N SER A 283 1.90 1.17 7.97
CA SER A 283 1.35 -0.03 8.61
C SER A 283 0.35 -0.70 7.67
N ILE A 284 0.46 -2.02 7.53
CA ILE A 284 -0.40 -2.87 6.72
C ILE A 284 -0.87 -4.06 7.57
N THR A 285 -2.18 -4.29 7.59
CA THR A 285 -2.79 -5.48 8.17
C THR A 285 -3.67 -6.16 7.12
N ILE A 286 -3.40 -7.44 6.88
CA ILE A 286 -4.08 -8.27 5.88
C ILE A 286 -4.84 -9.39 6.57
N TYR A 287 -6.13 -9.49 6.24
CA TYR A 287 -7.03 -10.52 6.72
C TYR A 287 -7.40 -11.51 5.61
N LYS A 288 -7.74 -12.74 6.03
CA LYS A 288 -8.28 -13.78 5.17
C LYS A 288 -9.67 -13.46 4.66
N ALA A 289 -10.01 -14.00 3.49
CA ALA A 289 -11.35 -14.03 2.94
C ALA A 289 -12.37 -14.60 3.93
N ALA A 290 -12.01 -15.66 4.64
CA ALA A 290 -12.87 -16.31 5.64
C ALA A 290 -13.21 -15.39 6.83
N ASN A 291 -12.35 -14.43 7.15
CA ASN A 291 -12.51 -13.52 8.30
C ASN A 291 -13.18 -12.19 7.91
N ALA A 292 -13.51 -12.00 6.64
CA ALA A 292 -14.00 -10.73 6.10
C ALA A 292 -15.17 -10.11 6.88
N ALA A 293 -16.13 -10.95 7.31
CA ALA A 293 -17.30 -10.48 8.04
C ALA A 293 -16.94 -9.86 9.41
N ALA A 294 -15.90 -10.36 10.08
CA ALA A 294 -15.41 -9.81 11.35
C ALA A 294 -14.83 -8.39 11.18
N HIS A 295 -14.38 -8.05 9.97
CA HIS A 295 -13.78 -6.76 9.63
C HIS A 295 -14.73 -5.86 8.82
N GLY A 296 -16.05 -6.10 8.92
CA GLY A 296 -17.09 -5.26 8.33
C GLY A 296 -17.35 -5.52 6.84
N ILE A 297 -16.84 -6.62 6.29
CA ILE A 297 -16.98 -6.98 4.87
C ILE A 297 -17.86 -8.23 4.75
N ALA A 298 -19.17 -8.01 4.65
CA ALA A 298 -20.15 -9.09 4.50
C ALA A 298 -20.38 -9.48 3.02
N GLY A 299 -20.85 -10.71 2.81
CA GLY A 299 -21.34 -11.16 1.49
C GLY A 299 -20.25 -11.55 0.48
N ILE A 300 -19.02 -11.78 0.94
CA ILE A 300 -17.91 -12.27 0.10
C ILE A 300 -17.47 -13.70 0.46
N GLY A 301 -18.35 -14.49 1.08
CA GLY A 301 -18.06 -15.89 1.41
C GLY A 301 -17.72 -16.73 0.17
N GLY A 302 -16.84 -17.72 0.35
CA GLY A 302 -16.39 -18.60 -0.72
C GLY A 302 -15.33 -18.01 -1.66
N ARG A 303 -14.80 -16.82 -1.36
CA ARG A 303 -13.64 -16.26 -2.07
C ARG A 303 -12.34 -16.94 -1.61
N ASN A 304 -11.37 -17.01 -2.51
CA ASN A 304 -10.05 -17.54 -2.21
C ASN A 304 -9.13 -16.41 -1.75
N ASP A 305 -8.21 -16.71 -0.84
CA ASP A 305 -7.20 -15.75 -0.43
C ASP A 305 -6.27 -15.40 -1.61
N MET A 306 -5.91 -14.12 -1.72
CA MET A 306 -4.86 -13.71 -2.63
C MET A 306 -3.50 -14.18 -2.09
N THR A 307 -2.54 -14.47 -2.96
CA THR A 307 -1.17 -14.75 -2.52
C THR A 307 -0.49 -13.45 -2.10
N ILE A 308 0.17 -13.45 -0.94
CA ILE A 308 1.13 -12.40 -0.59
C ILE A 308 2.50 -12.86 -1.10
N GLY A 309 2.98 -12.21 -2.16
CA GLY A 309 4.20 -12.61 -2.86
C GLY A 309 5.44 -12.14 -2.11
N GLU A 310 5.79 -10.88 -2.30
CA GLU A 310 6.98 -10.27 -1.69
C GLU A 310 6.60 -9.14 -0.72
N VAL A 311 7.28 -9.09 0.41
CA VAL A 311 7.37 -7.92 1.29
C VAL A 311 8.82 -7.46 1.33
N SER A 312 9.12 -6.32 0.72
CA SER A 312 10.46 -5.75 0.66
C SER A 312 10.56 -4.41 1.41
N VAL A 313 11.65 -4.22 2.16
CA VAL A 313 11.95 -2.98 2.89
C VAL A 313 13.38 -2.56 2.57
N SER A 314 13.53 -1.38 1.97
CA SER A 314 14.83 -0.77 1.67
C SER A 314 15.06 0.52 2.46
N SER A 315 13.99 1.19 2.88
CA SER A 315 14.03 2.46 3.63
C SER A 315 12.78 2.61 4.50
N GLY A 316 12.82 3.54 5.46
CA GLY A 316 11.68 3.86 6.32
C GLY A 316 11.30 2.71 7.26
N GLU A 317 10.06 2.72 7.72
CA GLU A 317 9.50 1.70 8.62
C GLU A 317 8.25 1.07 7.99
N LEU A 318 8.26 -0.26 7.89
CA LEU A 318 7.08 -1.05 7.53
C LEU A 318 6.64 -1.90 8.72
N ILE A 319 5.38 -1.77 9.10
CA ILE A 319 4.70 -2.73 9.96
C ILE A 319 3.78 -3.57 9.08
N PHE A 320 4.01 -4.87 9.03
CA PHE A 320 3.29 -5.79 8.17
C PHE A 320 2.71 -6.94 9.00
N ASN A 321 1.39 -6.98 9.15
CA ASN A 321 0.68 -8.05 9.81
C ASN A 321 -0.16 -8.77 8.76
N SER A 322 0.02 -10.08 8.59
CA SER A 322 -0.72 -10.85 7.60
C SER A 322 -1.25 -12.12 8.24
N GLU A 323 -2.56 -12.33 8.18
CA GLU A 323 -3.15 -13.65 8.47
C GLU A 323 -2.79 -14.71 7.43
N LEU A 324 -2.34 -14.28 6.25
CA LEU A 324 -1.91 -15.11 5.14
C LEU A 324 -0.40 -15.40 5.21
N ALA A 325 0.01 -16.54 4.70
CA ALA A 325 1.42 -16.82 4.45
C ALA A 325 2.04 -15.79 3.48
N VAL A 326 3.30 -15.45 3.72
CA VAL A 326 4.09 -14.55 2.86
C VAL A 326 5.12 -15.38 2.11
N ASN A 327 5.14 -15.33 0.77
CA ASN A 327 6.08 -16.18 0.03
C ASN A 327 7.54 -15.76 0.26
N SER A 328 7.82 -14.46 0.25
CA SER A 328 9.18 -13.94 0.39
C SER A 328 9.22 -12.60 1.14
N VAL A 329 10.26 -12.43 1.94
CA VAL A 329 10.56 -11.19 2.67
C VAL A 329 12.00 -10.80 2.38
N LEU A 330 12.20 -9.53 2.03
CA LEU A 330 13.52 -8.93 1.82
C LEU A 330 13.69 -7.72 2.73
N LEU A 331 14.65 -7.79 3.65
CA LEU A 331 15.08 -6.69 4.49
C LEU A 331 16.45 -6.19 3.99
N ASP A 332 16.44 -5.13 3.19
CA ASP A 332 17.60 -4.54 2.51
C ASP A 332 17.97 -3.15 3.05
N GLY A 333 17.33 -2.76 4.15
CA GLY A 333 17.47 -1.47 4.81
C GLY A 333 16.24 -1.14 5.65
N GLY A 334 16.11 0.11 6.08
CA GLY A 334 14.95 0.56 6.84
C GLY A 334 14.68 -0.26 8.11
N SER A 335 13.40 -0.41 8.45
CA SER A 335 12.90 -1.12 9.63
C SER A 335 11.65 -1.93 9.30
N LEU A 336 11.60 -3.19 9.71
CA LEU A 336 10.47 -4.10 9.49
C LEU A 336 9.97 -4.67 10.83
N LYS A 337 8.68 -4.50 11.12
CA LYS A 337 7.94 -5.32 12.08
C LYS A 337 7.04 -6.27 11.30
N LEU A 338 7.24 -7.58 11.41
CA LEU A 338 6.47 -8.58 10.67
C LEU A 338 5.73 -9.52 11.63
N THR A 339 4.47 -9.81 11.31
CA THR A 339 3.71 -10.92 11.89
C THR A 339 3.05 -11.72 10.78
N ALA A 340 3.40 -13.00 10.65
CA ALA A 340 2.85 -13.91 9.65
C ALA A 340 2.71 -15.33 10.26
N PRO A 341 1.63 -15.63 11.02
CA PRO A 341 1.47 -16.89 11.74
C PRO A 341 1.41 -18.14 10.84
N GLU A 342 0.99 -17.99 9.58
CA GLU A 342 1.04 -19.07 8.57
C GLU A 342 2.44 -19.30 8.00
N GLY A 343 3.38 -18.41 8.31
CA GLY A 343 4.78 -18.51 7.95
C GLY A 343 5.20 -17.62 6.79
N VAL A 344 6.52 -17.60 6.61
CA VAL A 344 7.24 -16.94 5.53
C VAL A 344 7.97 -18.03 4.75
N GLY A 345 7.88 -18.04 3.42
CA GLY A 345 8.64 -18.98 2.59
C GLY A 345 10.13 -18.70 2.67
N ASP A 346 10.58 -17.59 2.08
CA ASP A 346 11.96 -17.14 2.10
C ASP A 346 12.10 -15.84 2.91
N PHE A 347 13.06 -15.76 3.82
CA PHE A 347 13.43 -14.53 4.51
C PHE A 347 14.89 -14.20 4.21
N THR A 348 15.13 -13.09 3.51
CA THR A 348 16.46 -12.57 3.22
C THR A 348 16.74 -11.30 4.01
N VAL A 349 17.89 -11.27 4.69
CA VAL A 349 18.38 -10.12 5.47
C VAL A 349 19.73 -9.65 4.91
N ASN A 350 19.74 -8.45 4.34
CA ASN A 350 20.94 -7.80 3.81
C ASN A 350 21.35 -6.58 4.64
N ALA A 351 20.41 -5.84 5.24
CA ALA A 351 20.70 -4.68 6.08
C ALA A 351 19.44 -4.22 6.82
N GLY A 352 19.57 -3.32 7.79
CA GLY A 352 18.43 -2.60 8.39
C GLY A 352 18.10 -3.05 9.80
N SER A 353 16.81 -2.91 10.17
CA SER A 353 16.32 -3.17 11.53
C SER A 353 15.11 -4.10 11.51
N LEU A 354 15.13 -5.13 12.33
CA LEU A 354 13.98 -6.00 12.62
C LEU A 354 13.37 -5.58 13.95
N VAL A 355 12.13 -5.14 13.96
CA VAL A 355 11.38 -4.91 15.20
C VAL A 355 10.71 -6.20 15.60
N TYR A 356 11.02 -6.68 16.79
CA TYR A 356 10.47 -7.92 17.29
C TYR A 356 8.96 -7.80 17.51
N GLY A 357 8.21 -8.78 16.98
CA GLY A 357 6.76 -8.88 17.10
C GLY A 357 6.31 -10.25 17.61
N GLY A 358 7.25 -11.07 18.08
CA GLY A 358 7.09 -12.50 18.30
C GLY A 358 7.93 -13.34 17.33
N PRO A 359 8.02 -14.66 17.57
CA PRO A 359 8.79 -15.56 16.73
C PRO A 359 8.18 -15.69 15.33
N LEU A 360 9.02 -15.62 14.31
CA LEU A 360 8.64 -15.87 12.93
C LEU A 360 8.90 -17.32 12.53
N LYS A 361 8.00 -17.89 11.72
CA LYS A 361 8.22 -19.19 11.08
C LYS A 361 8.67 -18.97 9.66
N VAL A 362 9.87 -19.43 9.33
CA VAL A 362 10.52 -19.20 8.04
C VAL A 362 10.86 -20.55 7.40
N GLY A 363 10.63 -20.70 6.10
CA GLY A 363 11.10 -21.84 5.32
C GLY A 363 12.61 -21.78 5.17
N ASN A 364 13.10 -20.81 4.40
CA ASN A 364 14.52 -20.60 4.14
C ASN A 364 14.98 -19.24 4.70
N LEU A 365 16.04 -19.26 5.52
CA LEU A 365 16.69 -18.05 6.02
C LEU A 365 17.98 -17.80 5.25
N THR A 366 18.14 -16.59 4.71
CA THR A 366 19.37 -16.12 4.08
C THR A 366 19.82 -14.83 4.76
N VAL A 367 21.06 -14.80 5.23
CA VAL A 367 21.66 -13.59 5.84
C VAL A 367 22.93 -13.25 5.06
N ALA A 368 22.87 -12.18 4.28
CA ALA A 368 23.97 -11.70 3.45
C ALA A 368 24.43 -10.29 3.86
N ALA A 369 24.12 -9.90 5.10
CA ALA A 369 24.44 -8.58 5.61
C ALA A 369 25.94 -8.35 5.74
N VAL A 370 26.39 -7.21 5.20
CA VAL A 370 27.78 -6.75 5.29
C VAL A 370 28.02 -5.84 6.49
N ASP A 371 26.95 -5.21 6.99
CA ASP A 371 26.92 -4.30 8.14
C ASP A 371 26.02 -4.87 9.24
N GLU A 372 26.05 -4.23 10.43
CA GLU A 372 25.22 -4.58 11.57
C GLU A 372 23.72 -4.55 11.23
N VAL A 373 23.01 -5.64 11.55
CA VAL A 373 21.55 -5.72 11.52
C VAL A 373 21.00 -5.51 12.92
N LYS A 374 20.10 -4.55 13.08
CA LYS A 374 19.51 -4.23 14.38
C LYS A 374 18.32 -5.14 14.66
N VAL A 375 18.19 -5.61 15.89
CA VAL A 375 16.96 -6.24 16.40
C VAL A 375 16.43 -5.40 17.54
N VAL A 376 15.25 -4.82 17.37
CA VAL A 376 14.64 -3.88 18.33
C VAL A 376 13.58 -4.61 19.15
N PHE A 377 13.69 -4.52 20.47
CA PHE A 377 12.77 -5.15 21.42
C PHE A 377 12.05 -4.11 22.29
N SER A 378 10.78 -4.37 22.59
CA SER A 378 10.04 -3.61 23.60
C SER A 378 10.44 -4.03 25.01
N ALA A 379 10.08 -3.20 26.00
CA ALA A 379 10.29 -3.55 27.40
C ALA A 379 9.53 -4.83 27.82
N GLU A 380 8.39 -5.11 27.18
CA GLU A 380 7.59 -6.31 27.43
C GLU A 380 8.28 -7.56 26.87
N ASP A 381 8.89 -7.46 25.69
CA ASP A 381 9.65 -8.57 25.10
C ASP A 381 10.84 -8.97 25.98
N LEU A 382 11.56 -7.97 26.49
CA LEU A 382 12.78 -8.15 27.28
C LEU A 382 12.50 -8.67 28.70
N ALA A 383 11.23 -8.79 29.11
CA ALA A 383 10.86 -9.53 30.31
C ALA A 383 11.14 -11.04 30.16
N SER A 384 11.12 -11.55 28.92
CA SER A 384 11.60 -12.90 28.61
C SER A 384 13.11 -12.90 28.55
N GLN A 385 13.76 -13.74 29.36
CA GLN A 385 15.23 -13.88 29.39
C GLN A 385 15.80 -14.53 28.11
N TYR A 386 14.93 -15.17 27.33
CA TYR A 386 15.26 -15.92 26.14
C TYR A 386 14.16 -15.68 25.09
N LEU A 387 14.57 -15.25 23.90
CA LEU A 387 13.68 -14.83 22.83
C LEU A 387 14.03 -15.59 21.56
N VAL A 388 13.05 -16.30 21.00
CA VAL A 388 13.16 -16.90 19.66
C VAL A 388 12.77 -15.83 18.66
N ILE A 389 13.71 -15.42 17.81
CA ILE A 389 13.47 -14.39 16.79
C ILE A 389 12.81 -15.03 15.58
N MET A 390 13.39 -16.12 15.09
CA MET A 390 12.88 -16.88 13.96
C MET A 390 13.18 -18.37 14.12
N ASP A 391 12.20 -19.20 13.81
CA ASP A 391 12.38 -20.63 13.52
C ASP A 391 12.53 -20.77 12.01
N TYR A 392 13.59 -21.44 11.54
CA TYR A 392 13.85 -21.67 10.13
C TYR A 392 13.89 -23.15 9.78
N GLY A 393 13.36 -23.50 8.60
CA GLY A 393 13.43 -24.86 8.05
C GLY A 393 14.79 -25.19 7.44
N TYR A 394 15.44 -24.21 6.81
CA TYR A 394 16.75 -24.34 6.21
C TYR A 394 17.53 -23.02 6.28
N LEU A 395 18.82 -23.11 6.56
CA LEU A 395 19.76 -21.99 6.49
C LEU A 395 20.57 -22.07 5.19
N THR A 396 20.48 -21.04 4.35
CA THR A 396 21.12 -21.03 3.03
C THR A 396 22.65 -21.03 3.12
N ASP A 397 23.20 -20.19 3.99
CA ASP A 397 24.63 -20.03 4.21
C ASP A 397 24.93 -19.88 5.70
N ALA A 398 26.06 -20.42 6.16
CA ALA A 398 26.50 -20.28 7.54
C ALA A 398 26.93 -18.84 7.84
N PHE A 399 26.53 -18.32 9.00
CA PHE A 399 26.93 -17.01 9.48
C PHE A 399 27.10 -17.02 11.00
N ASP A 400 27.85 -16.06 11.54
CA ASP A 400 27.96 -15.84 12.98
C ASP A 400 26.88 -14.84 13.42
N PRO A 401 25.82 -15.28 14.12
CA PRO A 401 24.71 -14.41 14.50
C PRO A 401 25.14 -13.27 15.43
N ASP A 402 26.12 -13.49 16.30
CA ASP A 402 26.57 -12.49 17.28
C ASP A 402 27.47 -11.41 16.65
N ALA A 403 28.06 -11.71 15.49
CA ALA A 403 28.81 -10.76 14.69
C ALA A 403 27.91 -9.88 13.80
N ILE A 404 26.73 -10.37 13.41
CA ILE A 404 25.83 -9.68 12.47
C ILE A 404 24.72 -8.93 13.19
N PHE A 405 24.07 -9.57 14.16
CA PHE A 405 22.89 -9.04 14.83
C PHE A 405 23.26 -8.30 16.12
N VAL A 406 22.61 -7.16 16.35
CA VAL A 406 22.79 -6.37 17.57
C VAL A 406 21.43 -5.96 18.12
N ALA A 407 21.25 -6.17 19.42
CA ALA A 407 20.00 -5.88 20.11
C ALA A 407 19.91 -4.41 20.53
N TYR A 408 18.72 -3.82 20.38
CA TYR A 408 18.41 -2.45 20.79
C TYR A 408 17.05 -2.41 21.52
N ASP A 409 16.87 -1.44 22.41
CA ASP A 409 15.55 -1.09 22.94
C ASP A 409 14.80 -0.12 22.01
N GLU A 410 13.51 0.11 22.28
CA GLU A 410 12.68 1.07 21.54
C GLU A 410 13.18 2.53 21.60
N SER A 411 14.06 2.86 22.55
CA SER A 411 14.69 4.18 22.67
C SER A 411 15.97 4.30 21.83
N GLY A 412 16.40 3.23 21.16
CA GLY A 412 17.60 3.17 20.35
C GLY A 412 18.89 2.94 21.15
N ASN A 413 18.80 2.50 22.41
CA ASN A 413 19.98 2.13 23.18
C ASN A 413 20.40 0.71 22.84
N ARG A 414 21.69 0.51 22.58
CA ARG A 414 22.28 -0.81 22.37
C ARG A 414 22.15 -1.64 23.65
N LEU A 415 21.61 -2.84 23.51
CA LEU A 415 21.49 -3.82 24.58
C LEU A 415 22.74 -4.70 24.63
N GLY A 416 23.00 -5.29 25.80
CA GLY A 416 23.94 -6.41 25.91
C GLY A 416 23.32 -7.71 25.41
N GLY A 417 23.80 -8.85 25.89
CA GLY A 417 23.27 -10.16 25.50
C GLY A 417 24.01 -10.77 24.31
N THR A 418 23.52 -11.91 23.84
CA THR A 418 24.15 -12.68 22.77
C THR A 418 23.12 -13.26 21.84
N PHE A 419 23.42 -13.25 20.53
CA PHE A 419 22.66 -14.00 19.53
C PHE A 419 23.30 -15.36 19.29
N ALA A 420 22.47 -16.36 19.03
CA ALA A 420 22.92 -17.72 18.72
C ALA A 420 22.02 -18.39 17.68
N LEU A 421 22.59 -19.36 16.97
CA LEU A 421 21.84 -20.32 16.16
C LEU A 421 21.74 -21.62 16.96
N GLU A 422 20.52 -22.07 17.19
CA GLU A 422 20.25 -23.38 17.76
C GLU A 422 19.84 -24.33 16.63
N GLU A 423 20.71 -25.28 16.30
CA GLU A 423 20.45 -26.23 15.22
C GLU A 423 19.63 -27.43 15.71
N PHE A 424 18.67 -27.83 14.88
CA PHE A 424 17.93 -29.08 15.02
C PHE A 424 18.40 -30.09 13.97
N SER A 425 18.01 -31.35 14.16
CA SER A 425 18.30 -32.41 13.18
C SER A 425 17.67 -32.10 11.83
N GLY A 426 18.46 -32.09 10.75
CA GLY A 426 17.94 -31.96 9.38
C GLY A 426 18.11 -30.57 8.73
N GLY A 427 18.87 -29.66 9.35
CA GLY A 427 19.20 -28.34 8.78
C GLY A 427 18.23 -27.23 9.16
N SER A 428 17.20 -27.55 9.94
CA SER A 428 16.35 -26.56 10.62
C SER A 428 17.00 -26.05 11.90
N GLY A 429 16.53 -24.92 12.40
CA GLY A 429 17.05 -24.31 13.62
C GLY A 429 16.26 -23.09 14.05
N SER A 430 16.77 -22.41 15.07
CA SER A 430 16.21 -21.15 15.56
C SER A 430 17.31 -20.10 15.70
N LEU A 431 17.03 -18.87 15.27
CA LEU A 431 17.80 -17.68 15.64
C LEU A 431 17.25 -17.14 16.95
N VAL A 432 18.09 -17.07 17.97
CA VAL A 432 17.68 -16.75 19.34
C VAL A 432 18.51 -15.63 19.93
N TYR A 433 17.93 -14.91 20.88
CA TYR A 433 18.59 -13.86 21.64
C TYR A 433 18.44 -14.12 23.14
N THR A 434 19.56 -14.12 23.85
CA THR A 434 19.58 -14.24 25.32
C THR A 434 19.78 -12.87 25.93
N VAL A 435 18.80 -12.44 26.73
CA VAL A 435 18.85 -11.14 27.42
C VAL A 435 19.93 -11.19 28.50
N PRO A 436 20.79 -10.15 28.62
CA PRO A 436 21.81 -10.13 29.66
C PRO A 436 21.18 -10.15 31.06
N GLU A 437 21.89 -10.72 32.04
CA GLU A 437 21.32 -10.99 33.37
C GLU A 437 20.61 -9.77 34.01
N PRO A 438 19.52 -9.99 34.78
CA PRO A 438 18.66 -8.93 35.30
C PRO A 438 19.39 -7.82 36.10
N ALA A 439 20.51 -8.13 36.75
CA ALA A 439 21.31 -7.15 37.48
C ALA A 439 21.95 -6.08 36.56
N ALA A 440 22.31 -6.45 35.32
CA ALA A 440 22.82 -5.52 34.32
C ALA A 440 21.69 -4.68 33.71
N TYR A 441 20.49 -5.25 33.58
CA TYR A 441 19.32 -4.60 32.97
C TYR A 441 18.63 -3.60 33.93
N ALA A 442 18.52 -3.94 35.22
CA ALA A 442 18.01 -3.04 36.25
C ALA A 442 18.88 -1.77 36.42
N ALA A 443 20.17 -1.85 36.14
CA ALA A 443 21.07 -0.69 36.18
C ALA A 443 20.72 0.34 35.09
N ILE A 444 20.31 -0.09 33.90
CA ILE A 444 19.92 0.80 32.78
C ILE A 444 18.64 1.57 33.14
N PHE A 445 17.62 0.89 33.67
CA PHE A 445 16.38 1.55 34.11
C PHE A 445 16.56 2.40 35.38
N ALA A 446 17.41 1.97 36.32
CA ALA A 446 17.76 2.76 37.49
C ALA A 446 18.48 4.06 37.08
N ILE A 447 19.37 4.02 36.09
CA ILE A 447 20.05 5.21 35.56
C ILE A 447 19.07 6.15 34.86
N ALA A 448 18.15 5.63 34.03
CA ALA A 448 17.13 6.44 33.37
C ALA A 448 16.16 7.10 34.37
N ALA A 449 15.72 6.36 35.40
CA ALA A 449 14.89 6.88 36.48
C ALA A 449 15.63 7.94 37.32
N VAL A 450 16.91 7.73 37.61
CA VAL A 450 17.76 8.71 38.32
C VAL A 450 17.98 9.96 37.47
N ALA A 451 18.25 9.83 36.17
CA ALA A 451 18.39 10.97 35.25
C ALA A 451 17.10 11.79 35.15
N ALA A 452 15.93 11.14 35.06
CA ALA A 452 14.63 11.80 35.09
C ALA A 452 14.38 12.51 36.42
N ALA A 453 14.75 11.89 37.55
CA ALA A 453 14.66 12.50 38.88
C ALA A 453 15.60 13.72 39.05
N PHE A 454 16.82 13.67 38.50
CA PHE A 454 17.77 14.79 38.51
C PHE A 454 17.34 15.93 37.57
N ALA A 455 16.78 15.63 36.40
CA ALA A 455 16.20 16.63 35.50
C ALA A 455 15.01 17.36 36.17
N ARG A 456 14.21 16.65 36.98
CA ARG A 456 13.12 17.23 37.76
C ARG A 456 13.60 18.10 38.93
N ARG A 457 14.80 17.84 39.47
CA ARG A 457 15.41 18.65 40.55
C ARG A 457 16.07 19.95 40.06
N LYS A 458 16.51 20.03 38.80
CA LYS A 458 17.06 21.27 38.22
C LYS A 458 15.99 22.27 37.71
N ARG A 459 14.70 21.90 37.78
CA ARG A 459 13.55 22.74 37.41
C ARG A 459 12.79 23.31 38.62
N LYS A 460 13.41 23.36 39.80
CA LYS A 460 12.87 24.07 40.98
C LYS A 460 13.75 25.24 41.34
#